data_AF-A0A1B6JXF0-F1
#
_entry.id   AF-A0A1B6JXF0-F1
#
_cell.length_a   1.000
_cell.length_b   1.000
_cell.length_c   1.000
_cell.angle_alpha   90.00
_cell.angle_beta   90.00
_cell.angle_gamma   90.00
#
_symmetry.space_group_name_H-M   'P 1'
#
loop_
_entity.id
_entity.type
_entity.pdbx_description
1 polymer ?
#
loop_
_entity_poly.entity_id
_entity_poly.type
_entity_poly.pdbx_seq_one_letter_code
_entity_poly.pdbx_strand_id
1 'polypeptide(L)'
;MALWPLLFALVGLASAELEVVNQWNLFDFDIPYGYPTNENYSTSQSPSTGLEVGWDRLFLALPRFMPGAPLSLAFIPRNQPGGYEELSPKLQPYPSWDW
;
A
#
# COMPACT_ATOMS: atom_id res chain seq x y z
N MET A 1 -37.64 13.56 30.79
CA MET A 1 -36.92 12.38 30.25
C MET A 1 -35.55 12.85 29.78
N ALA A 2 -34.47 12.28 30.30
CA ALA A 2 -33.11 12.71 29.93
C ALA A 2 -32.74 12.14 28.54
N LEU A 3 -32.38 13.02 27.61
CA LEU A 3 -32.02 12.66 26.22
C LEU A 3 -30.55 12.22 26.06
N TRP A 4 -29.76 12.37 27.12
CA TRP A 4 -28.33 12.10 27.18
C TRP A 4 -27.96 10.63 26.91
N PRO A 5 -28.64 9.61 27.47
CA PRO A 5 -28.34 8.22 27.14
C PRO A 5 -28.57 7.89 25.65
N LEU A 6 -29.55 8.53 25.02
CA LEU A 6 -29.85 8.34 23.61
C LEU A 6 -28.77 8.98 22.71
N LEU A 7 -28.27 10.14 23.12
CA LEU A 7 -27.15 10.81 22.46
C LEU A 7 -25.86 9.97 22.51
N PHE A 8 -25.52 9.41 23.68
CA PHE A 8 -24.32 8.55 23.81
C PHE A 8 -24.42 7.26 22.99
N ALA A 9 -25.61 6.65 22.90
CA ALA A 9 -25.84 5.48 22.06
C ALA A 9 -25.69 5.79 20.56
N LEU A 10 -26.18 6.95 20.11
CA LEU A 10 -26.04 7.40 18.72
C LEU A 10 -24.58 7.72 18.37
N VAL A 11 -23.81 8.31 19.28
CA VAL A 11 -22.38 8.59 19.08
C VAL A 11 -21.58 7.29 18.97
N GLY A 12 -21.91 6.26 19.75
CA GLY A 12 -21.29 4.93 19.64
C GLY A 12 -21.57 4.25 18.29
N LEU A 13 -22.81 4.36 17.78
CA LEU A 13 -23.18 3.85 16.46
C LEU A 13 -22.57 4.63 15.29
N ALA A 14 -22.19 5.88 15.51
CA ALA A 14 -21.54 6.72 14.51
C ALA A 14 -20.00 6.52 14.46
N SER A 15 -19.45 5.65 15.31
CA SER A 15 -18.03 5.31 15.28
C SER A 15 -17.74 4.47 14.04
N ALA A 16 -17.19 5.11 13.00
CA ALA A 16 -16.72 4.42 11.81
C ALA A 16 -15.33 3.80 12.09
N GLU A 17 -15.20 2.49 11.91
CA GLU A 17 -13.91 1.81 11.89
C GLU A 17 -13.36 1.80 10.46
N LEU A 18 -12.08 2.13 10.31
CA LEU A 18 -11.39 1.98 9.03
C LEU A 18 -10.91 0.54 8.90
N GLU A 19 -11.36 -0.13 7.86
CA GLU A 19 -10.85 -1.46 7.52
C GLU A 19 -9.43 -1.36 6.95
N VAL A 20 -8.53 -2.20 7.46
CA VAL A 20 -7.18 -2.35 6.91
C VAL A 20 -7.26 -3.24 5.68
N VAL A 21 -7.20 -2.61 4.50
CA VAL A 21 -7.25 -3.32 3.21
C VAL A 21 -5.88 -3.86 2.81
N ASN A 22 -4.82 -3.12 3.10
CA ASN A 22 -3.44 -3.54 2.91
C ASN A 22 -2.56 -2.92 4.00
N GLN A 23 -1.49 -3.61 4.36
CA GLN A 23 -0.52 -3.21 5.36
C GLN A 23 0.84 -3.80 5.00
N TRP A 24 1.91 -3.03 5.13
CA TRP A 24 3.29 -3.53 4.99
C TRP A 24 4.10 -3.12 6.21
N ASN A 25 4.93 -4.02 6.72
CA ASN A 25 6.00 -3.63 7.64
C ASN A 25 7.17 -3.03 6.84
N LEU A 26 7.57 -3.73 5.77
CA LEU A 26 8.52 -3.29 4.76
C LEU A 26 7.92 -3.61 3.38
N PHE A 27 8.18 -2.78 2.38
CA PHE A 27 7.75 -3.10 1.02
C PHE A 27 8.57 -4.25 0.45
N ASP A 28 7.90 -5.16 -0.25
CA ASP A 28 8.56 -6.15 -1.11
C ASP A 28 8.18 -5.86 -2.56
N PHE A 29 9.03 -6.23 -3.50
CA PHE A 29 8.88 -5.88 -4.91
C PHE A 29 8.94 -7.12 -5.79
N ASP A 30 8.10 -7.15 -6.82
CA ASP A 30 7.99 -8.26 -7.76
C ASP A 30 9.09 -8.18 -8.82
N ILE A 31 10.34 -8.41 -8.39
CA ILE A 31 11.54 -8.29 -9.23
C ILE A 31 11.64 -9.53 -10.15
N PRO A 32 11.76 -9.35 -11.47
CA PRO A 32 11.90 -10.45 -12.41
C PRO A 32 13.20 -11.23 -12.20
N TYR A 33 13.18 -12.51 -12.57
CA TYR A 33 14.37 -13.34 -12.55
C TYR A 33 15.46 -12.74 -13.46
N GLY A 34 16.68 -12.58 -12.92
CA GLY A 34 17.82 -12.04 -13.66
C GLY A 34 17.82 -10.52 -13.81
N TYR A 35 16.88 -9.79 -13.18
CA TYR A 35 16.93 -8.34 -13.16
C TYR A 35 18.21 -7.86 -12.42
N PRO A 36 18.90 -6.82 -12.93
CA PRO A 36 20.14 -6.35 -12.30
C PRO A 36 19.92 -5.96 -10.84
N THR A 37 20.64 -6.62 -9.94
CA THR A 37 20.62 -6.25 -8.52
C THR A 37 21.63 -5.12 -8.29
N ASN A 38 21.19 -4.08 -7.59
CA ASN A 38 22.08 -3.03 -7.09
C ASN A 38 22.35 -3.31 -5.61
N GLU A 39 23.61 -3.36 -5.18
CA GLU A 39 23.95 -3.59 -3.76
C GLU A 39 23.39 -2.50 -2.83
N ASN A 40 23.12 -1.31 -3.37
CA ASN A 40 22.50 -0.22 -2.62
C ASN A 40 20.98 -0.39 -2.49
N TYR A 41 20.39 -1.42 -3.12
CA TYR A 41 18.96 -1.70 -3.07
C TYR A 41 18.51 -2.06 -1.65
N SER A 42 17.54 -1.30 -1.12
CA SER A 42 17.03 -1.52 0.24
C SER A 42 15.54 -1.20 0.31
N THR A 43 14.76 -2.27 0.51
CA THR A 43 13.31 -2.20 0.75
C THR A 43 12.97 -1.38 1.99
N SER A 44 13.80 -1.47 3.03
CA SER A 44 13.63 -0.74 4.29
C SER A 44 13.69 0.78 4.16
N GLN A 45 14.21 1.29 3.04
CA GLN A 45 14.46 2.72 2.83
C GLN A 45 13.48 3.36 1.85
N SER A 46 12.39 2.69 1.49
CA SER A 46 11.39 3.18 0.54
C SER A 46 10.12 3.65 1.29
N PRO A 47 10.07 4.87 1.86
CA PRO A 47 8.83 5.39 2.40
C PRO A 47 7.82 5.64 1.28
N SER A 48 6.52 5.51 1.56
CA SER A 48 5.48 5.99 0.66
C SER A 48 5.12 7.44 1.00
N THR A 49 4.92 8.28 -0.03
CA THR A 49 4.50 9.68 0.12
C THR A 49 3.16 9.98 -0.53
N GLY A 50 2.63 9.04 -1.30
CA GLY A 50 1.40 9.23 -2.05
C GLY A 50 0.70 7.91 -2.30
N LEU A 51 -0.62 7.99 -2.33
CA LEU A 51 -1.54 6.87 -2.58
C LEU A 51 -2.58 7.36 -3.57
N GLU A 52 -2.83 6.59 -4.62
CA GLU A 52 -3.93 6.84 -5.56
C GLU A 52 -4.70 5.54 -5.79
N VAL A 53 -6.03 5.61 -5.73
CA VAL A 53 -6.90 4.46 -5.94
C VAL A 53 -7.50 4.56 -7.34
N GLY A 54 -6.95 3.77 -8.25
CA GLY A 54 -7.50 3.60 -9.60
C GLY A 54 -8.65 2.60 -9.65
N TRP A 55 -9.10 2.34 -10.88
CA TRP A 55 -10.17 1.39 -11.15
C TRP A 55 -9.78 -0.04 -10.76
N ASP A 56 -8.67 -0.54 -11.31
CA ASP A 56 -8.16 -1.91 -11.13
C ASP A 56 -6.88 -1.98 -10.26
N ARG A 57 -6.32 -0.82 -9.88
CA ARG A 57 -4.99 -0.70 -9.24
C ARG A 57 -4.99 0.29 -8.10
N LEU A 58 -4.10 0.07 -7.15
CA LEU A 58 -3.72 1.03 -6.11
C LEU A 58 -2.26 1.40 -6.34
N PHE A 59 -1.99 2.69 -6.48
CA PHE A 59 -0.65 3.22 -6.78
C PHE A 59 0.00 3.79 -5.53
N LEU A 60 1.31 3.58 -5.41
CA LEU A 60 2.14 4.11 -4.33
C LEU A 60 3.29 4.93 -4.91
N ALA A 61 3.41 6.18 -4.47
CA ALA A 61 4.52 7.05 -4.82
C ALA A 61 5.67 6.86 -3.82
N LEU A 62 6.80 6.36 -4.33
CA LEU A 62 8.00 6.01 -3.56
C LEU A 62 9.13 6.97 -3.94
N PRO A 63 9.36 8.09 -3.22
CA PRO A 63 10.43 9.02 -3.57
C PRO A 63 11.80 8.34 -3.48
N ARG A 64 12.65 8.58 -4.48
CA ARG A 64 14.07 8.16 -4.47
C ARG A 64 14.93 9.09 -3.62
N PHE A 65 14.50 9.33 -2.37
CA PHE A 65 15.23 10.18 -1.43
C PHE A 65 16.45 9.45 -0.83
N MET A 66 16.33 8.13 -0.62
CA MET A 66 17.42 7.28 -0.17
C MET A 66 17.94 6.41 -1.32
N PRO A 67 19.26 6.11 -1.36
CA PRO A 67 19.79 5.10 -2.26
C PRO A 67 19.06 3.77 -2.04
N GLY A 68 18.60 3.15 -3.12
CA GLY A 68 18.08 1.78 -3.05
C GLY A 68 16.59 1.58 -3.26
N ALA A 69 15.79 2.61 -3.50
CA ALA A 69 14.43 2.40 -4.01
C ALA A 69 14.49 1.92 -5.47
N PRO A 70 13.81 0.82 -5.85
CA PRO A 70 13.94 0.26 -7.20
C PRO A 70 13.19 1.10 -8.23
N LEU A 71 12.13 1.77 -7.78
CA LEU A 71 11.13 2.43 -8.60
C LEU A 71 10.55 3.61 -7.84
N SER A 72 10.14 4.63 -8.57
CA SER A 72 9.51 5.83 -8.02
C SER A 72 7.98 5.72 -7.92
N LEU A 73 7.39 4.80 -8.69
CA LEU A 73 5.97 4.58 -8.76
C LEU A 73 5.68 3.08 -8.86
N ALA A 74 4.95 2.58 -7.87
CA ALA A 74 4.53 1.19 -7.79
C ALA A 74 3.01 1.07 -7.87
N PHE A 75 2.53 -0.14 -8.14
CA PHE A 75 1.13 -0.46 -7.96
C PHE A 75 0.93 -1.88 -7.43
N ILE A 76 -0.26 -2.13 -6.89
CA ILE A 76 -0.81 -3.46 -6.64
C ILE A 76 -2.19 -3.59 -7.31
N PRO A 77 -2.58 -4.78 -7.79
CA PRO A 77 -3.93 -5.01 -8.28
C PRO A 77 -4.94 -4.96 -7.12
N ARG A 78 -6.09 -4.31 -7.33
CA ARG A 78 -7.14 -4.20 -6.29
C ARG A 78 -7.96 -5.47 -6.09
N ASN A 79 -8.04 -6.32 -7.11
CA ASN A 79 -8.87 -7.52 -7.11
C ASN A 79 -7.97 -8.77 -7.22
N GLN A 80 -7.18 -9.05 -6.17
CA GLN A 80 -6.30 -10.22 -6.18
C GLN A 80 -7.11 -11.53 -6.09
N PRO A 81 -6.75 -12.56 -6.90
CA PRO A 81 -7.30 -13.90 -6.72
C PRO A 81 -6.89 -14.43 -5.34
N GLY A 82 -7.86 -14.63 -4.44
CA GLY A 82 -7.61 -15.03 -3.05
C GLY A 82 -8.09 -14.02 -1.99
N GLY A 83 -8.58 -12.83 -2.40
CA GLY A 83 -9.09 -11.82 -1.47
C GLY A 83 -7.98 -11.09 -0.70
N TYR A 84 -8.36 -10.35 0.35
CA TYR A 84 -7.43 -9.59 1.20
C TYR A 84 -6.71 -10.46 2.26
N GLU A 85 -6.57 -11.77 2.02
CA GLU A 85 -5.91 -12.69 2.96
C GLU A 85 -4.40 -12.40 3.07
N GLU A 86 -3.80 -11.88 2.00
CA GLU A 86 -2.45 -11.32 2.01
C GLU A 86 -2.52 -9.80 2.01
N LEU A 87 -2.34 -9.18 3.19
CA LEU A 87 -2.42 -7.73 3.35
C LEU A 87 -1.16 -7.02 2.83
N SER A 88 -0.08 -7.74 2.50
CA SER A 88 1.23 -7.18 2.14
C SER A 88 1.70 -7.57 0.74
N PRO A 89 0.89 -7.45 -0.32
CA PRO A 89 1.27 -7.95 -1.64
C PRO A 89 2.52 -7.25 -2.17
N LYS A 90 3.30 -7.98 -2.98
CA LYS A 90 4.50 -7.42 -3.63
C LYS A 90 4.13 -6.29 -4.58
N LEU A 91 4.91 -5.22 -4.52
CA LEU A 91 4.74 -4.05 -5.36
C LEU A 91 5.25 -4.31 -6.78
N GLN A 92 4.46 -3.93 -7.77
CA GLN A 92 4.81 -4.01 -9.19
C GLN A 92 5.23 -2.63 -9.71
N PRO A 93 6.19 -2.53 -10.64
CA PRO A 93 6.61 -1.27 -11.21
C PRO A 93 5.52 -0.70 -12.12
N TYR A 94 5.45 0.62 -12.24
CA TYR A 94 4.68 1.27 -13.29
C TYR A 94 5.57 2.10 -14.21
N PRO A 95 5.41 2.02 -15.55
CA PRO A 95 4.50 1.13 -16.28
C PRO A 95 5.03 -0.32 -16.43
N SER A 96 6.34 -0.52 -16.32
CA SER A 96 7.02 -1.82 -16.39
C SER A 96 8.42 -1.72 -15.76
N TRP A 97 9.17 -2.82 -15.74
CA TRP A 97 10.58 -2.85 -15.32
C TRP A 97 11.56 -2.31 -16.39
N ASP A 98 11.12 -2.08 -17.63
CA ASP A 98 11.98 -1.73 -18.78
C ASP A 98 12.29 -0.22 -18.91
N TRP A 99 12.26 0.52 -17.80
CA TRP A 99 12.39 1.98 -17.79
C TRP A 99 13.82 2.50 -17.92
#